data_AF-A0A6M8W280-F1
#
_entry.id   AF-A0A6M8W280-F1
#
_cell.length_a   1.000
_cell.length_b   1.000
_cell.length_c   1.000
_cell.angle_alpha   90.00
_cell.angle_beta   90.00
_cell.angle_gamma   90.00
#
_symmetry.space_group_name_H-M   'P 1'
#
loop_
_entity.id
_entity.type
_entity.pdbx_description
1 polymer ?
#
loop_
_entity_poly.entity_id
_entity_poly.type
_entity_poly.pdbx_seq_one_letter_code
_entity_poly.pdbx_strand_id
1 'polypeptide(L)'
;MTQRQQQGFNTFLGSACAMCHSFPLFTDNQFRNIGVRPIVEDRGRQEVTGLFADRGKFKVPSLRNVGLRPRMMHNGDFTTMQRVFDFYAHRNGQIPFQGNIDPLFNAPIAFPPQQEQAIIDFLNNALTDPRVANEQFPFDRPVLHQQKAQPNPLNLGGGRPGSSGQPPVIIADRPPYLGNQWFQLGLDAALADTQAWIAVSASPPQNGEINADQLLGPFTVRGSGTAGGFATGPNPIDLDPALDGQVRYMQWIVEDAGAQDGQAKSAVVRVTLFCGNGQCFCTADFNRDTTVNTLDVLGFLNAWTAGTLEADTDRNGTVNTLDVLQFLNHWNAGC
;
A
#
# COMPACT_ATOMS: atom_id res chain seq x y z
N MET A 1 -22.12 6.63 24.97
CA MET A 1 -23.34 5.94 24.48
C MET A 1 -24.55 6.82 24.72
N THR A 2 -25.42 6.97 23.73
CA THR A 2 -26.72 7.65 23.87
C THR A 2 -27.66 6.85 24.77
N GLN A 3 -28.78 7.44 25.22
CA GLN A 3 -29.79 6.73 26.03
C GLN A 3 -30.34 5.50 25.30
N ARG A 4 -30.58 5.61 23.99
CA ARG A 4 -31.03 4.50 23.14
C ARG A 4 -29.99 3.37 23.08
N GLN A 5 -28.71 3.70 22.97
CA GLN A 5 -27.63 2.71 22.97
C GLN A 5 -27.48 2.02 24.33
N GLN A 6 -27.68 2.73 25.44
CA GLN A 6 -27.69 2.14 26.78
C GLN A 6 -28.87 1.18 26.96
N GLN A 7 -30.07 1.57 26.48
CA GLN A 7 -31.22 0.67 26.44
C GLN A 7 -30.91 -0.57 25.59
N GLY A 8 -30.34 -0.38 24.39
CA GLY A 8 -29.92 -1.46 23.50
C GLY A 8 -28.92 -2.40 24.15
N PHE A 9 -27.94 -1.88 24.90
CA PHE A 9 -26.99 -2.68 25.66
C PHE A 9 -27.68 -3.52 26.75
N ASN A 10 -28.57 -2.91 27.54
CA ASN A 10 -29.28 -3.62 28.60
C ASN A 10 -30.20 -4.72 28.03
N THR A 11 -30.92 -4.42 26.95
CA THR A 11 -31.71 -5.43 26.23
C THR A 11 -30.82 -6.55 25.69
N PHE A 12 -29.66 -6.21 25.11
CA PHE A 12 -28.72 -7.20 24.60
C PHE A 12 -28.25 -8.15 25.71
N LEU A 13 -27.88 -7.63 26.88
CA LEU A 13 -27.46 -8.43 28.04
C LEU A 13 -28.58 -9.36 28.56
N GLY A 14 -29.83 -8.94 28.47
CA GLY A 14 -31.00 -9.76 28.84
C GLY A 14 -31.45 -10.74 27.76
N SER A 15 -30.84 -10.72 26.57
CA SER A 15 -31.22 -11.55 25.43
C SER A 15 -30.36 -12.82 25.32
N ALA A 16 -30.85 -13.78 24.53
CA ALA A 16 -30.09 -14.99 24.18
C ALA A 16 -28.73 -14.70 23.51
N CYS A 17 -28.57 -13.53 22.88
CA CYS A 17 -27.33 -13.12 22.23
C CYS A 17 -26.15 -13.10 23.22
N ALA A 18 -26.39 -12.68 24.47
CA ALA A 18 -25.36 -12.55 25.49
C ALA A 18 -24.81 -13.90 25.98
N MET A 19 -25.51 -15.02 25.73
CA MET A 19 -25.04 -16.37 26.09
C MET A 19 -23.77 -16.75 25.32
N CYS A 20 -23.62 -16.26 24.09
CA CYS A 20 -22.47 -16.53 23.23
C CYS A 20 -21.61 -15.28 23.05
N HIS A 21 -22.24 -14.11 22.98
CA HIS A 21 -21.56 -12.83 22.83
C HIS A 21 -21.38 -12.13 24.18
N SER A 22 -20.63 -12.76 25.07
CA SER A 22 -20.40 -12.28 26.44
C SER A 22 -19.49 -11.05 26.52
N PHE A 23 -19.87 -10.06 27.33
CA PHE A 23 -19.03 -8.92 27.69
C PHE A 23 -17.71 -9.37 28.36
N PRO A 24 -16.55 -8.69 28.16
CA PRO A 24 -16.34 -7.40 27.48
C PRO A 24 -15.96 -7.47 26.00
N LEU A 25 -15.67 -8.66 25.48
CA LEU A 25 -15.26 -8.85 24.10
C LEU A 25 -16.43 -9.21 23.18
N PHE A 26 -17.63 -9.43 23.74
CA PHE A 26 -18.82 -9.84 23.01
C PHE A 26 -18.59 -11.14 22.23
N THR A 27 -17.91 -12.09 22.87
CA THR A 27 -17.64 -13.46 22.41
C THR A 27 -17.22 -14.31 23.61
N ASP A 28 -17.63 -15.57 23.62
CA ASP A 28 -17.22 -16.62 24.55
C ASP A 28 -16.02 -17.44 24.04
N ASN A 29 -15.49 -17.08 22.85
CA ASN A 29 -14.48 -17.81 22.09
C ASN A 29 -14.82 -19.29 21.81
N GLN A 30 -16.09 -19.69 21.96
CA GLN A 30 -16.55 -21.02 21.63
C GLN A 30 -16.84 -21.15 20.13
N PHE A 31 -17.12 -22.38 19.70
CA PHE A 31 -17.42 -22.70 18.32
C PHE A 31 -18.83 -23.26 18.21
N ARG A 32 -19.63 -22.68 17.31
CA ARG A 32 -21.04 -23.03 17.16
C ARG A 32 -21.40 -23.12 15.69
N ASN A 33 -22.33 -23.99 15.38
CA ASN A 33 -22.96 -24.03 14.07
C ASN A 33 -24.38 -23.48 14.23
N ILE A 34 -24.69 -22.40 13.52
CA ILE A 34 -25.99 -21.74 13.60
C ILE A 34 -26.88 -22.02 12.38
N GLY A 35 -26.40 -22.84 11.43
CA GLY A 35 -27.14 -23.26 10.24
C GLY A 35 -27.10 -22.28 9.06
N VAL A 36 -26.02 -21.50 8.90
CA VAL A 36 -25.89 -20.52 7.79
C VAL A 36 -25.70 -21.18 6.42
N ARG A 37 -24.98 -22.31 6.36
CA ARG A 37 -24.54 -22.95 5.11
C ARG A 37 -24.50 -24.49 5.24
N PRO A 38 -24.62 -25.28 4.14
CA PRO A 38 -24.40 -26.72 4.21
C PRO A 38 -22.99 -27.04 4.69
N ILE A 39 -22.90 -27.95 5.64
CA ILE A 39 -21.67 -28.52 6.17
C ILE A 39 -20.73 -29.10 5.10
N VAL A 40 -21.29 -29.60 3.99
CA VAL A 40 -20.52 -30.22 2.92
C VAL A 40 -19.71 -29.20 2.12
N GLU A 41 -20.13 -27.93 2.13
CA GLU A 41 -19.44 -26.84 1.45
C GLU A 41 -18.31 -26.26 2.30
N ASP A 42 -18.49 -26.20 3.61
CA ASP A 42 -17.46 -25.78 4.56
C ASP A 42 -17.60 -26.55 5.88
N ARG A 43 -16.59 -27.35 6.21
CA ARG A 43 -16.56 -28.19 7.42
C ARG A 43 -16.10 -27.42 8.66
N GLY A 44 -15.67 -26.17 8.52
CA GLY A 44 -15.34 -25.27 9.62
C GLY A 44 -14.26 -25.86 10.55
N ARG A 45 -14.51 -25.81 11.87
CA ARG A 45 -13.58 -26.27 12.90
C ARG A 45 -13.07 -27.71 12.71
N GLN A 46 -13.85 -28.59 12.09
CA GLN A 46 -13.41 -29.97 11.84
C GLN A 46 -12.11 -30.02 11.02
N GLU A 47 -11.89 -29.09 10.07
CA GLU A 47 -10.66 -29.08 9.26
C GLU A 47 -9.40 -28.90 10.12
N VAL A 48 -9.54 -28.32 11.32
CA VAL A 48 -8.46 -28.14 12.28
C VAL A 48 -8.37 -29.31 13.26
N THR A 49 -9.51 -29.82 13.75
CA THR A 49 -9.52 -30.83 14.84
C THR A 49 -9.60 -32.28 14.38
N GLY A 50 -10.08 -32.52 13.15
CA GLY A 50 -10.40 -33.84 12.62
C GLY A 50 -11.68 -34.48 13.21
N LEU A 51 -12.30 -33.89 14.24
CA LEU A 51 -13.43 -34.48 14.95
C LEU A 51 -14.76 -34.22 14.23
N PHE A 52 -15.52 -35.29 13.96
CA PHE A 52 -16.83 -35.18 13.31
C PHE A 52 -17.82 -34.28 14.08
N ALA A 53 -17.73 -34.25 15.41
CA ALA A 53 -18.58 -33.40 16.26
C ALA A 53 -18.34 -31.89 16.08
N ASP A 54 -17.22 -31.48 15.46
CA ASP A 54 -16.86 -30.08 15.21
C ASP A 54 -17.31 -29.55 13.85
N ARG A 55 -17.90 -30.41 13.03
CA ARG A 55 -18.21 -30.12 11.63
C ARG A 55 -19.21 -28.96 11.51
N GLY A 56 -18.87 -27.97 10.68
CA GLY A 56 -19.68 -26.77 10.43
C GLY A 56 -19.70 -25.77 11.59
N LYS A 57 -18.95 -26.00 12.67
CA LYS A 57 -18.83 -25.03 13.75
C LYS A 57 -17.82 -23.95 13.40
N PHE A 58 -18.17 -22.70 13.66
CA PHE A 58 -17.30 -21.54 13.51
C PHE A 58 -17.15 -20.83 14.83
N LYS A 59 -16.01 -20.16 15.02
CA LYS A 59 -15.74 -19.38 16.22
C LYS A 59 -16.79 -18.27 16.34
N VAL A 60 -17.39 -18.10 17.51
CA VAL A 60 -18.26 -16.97 17.80
C VAL A 60 -17.45 -15.68 17.66
N PRO A 61 -17.76 -14.79 16.69
CA PRO A 61 -16.95 -13.60 16.47
C PRO A 61 -17.17 -12.58 17.60
N SER A 62 -16.15 -11.78 17.90
CA SER A 62 -16.35 -10.56 18.69
C SER A 62 -17.27 -9.61 17.92
N LEU A 63 -18.17 -8.94 18.65
CA LEU A 63 -19.03 -7.90 18.08
C LEU A 63 -18.41 -6.49 18.16
N ARG A 64 -17.17 -6.34 18.65
CA ARG A 64 -16.45 -5.06 18.59
C ARG A 64 -16.23 -4.67 17.13
N ASN A 65 -16.50 -3.41 16.79
CA ASN A 65 -16.45 -2.87 15.43
C ASN A 65 -17.35 -3.61 14.43
N VAL A 66 -18.38 -4.34 14.88
CA VAL A 66 -19.28 -5.05 13.95
C VAL A 66 -19.99 -4.09 12.99
N GLY A 67 -20.28 -2.87 13.44
CA GLY A 67 -20.86 -1.81 12.59
C GLY A 67 -19.96 -1.33 11.45
N LEU A 68 -18.65 -1.58 11.49
CA LEU A 68 -17.72 -1.24 10.40
C LEU A 68 -17.64 -2.33 9.33
N ARG A 69 -18.29 -3.48 9.53
CA ARG A 69 -18.21 -4.61 8.59
C ARG A 69 -19.31 -4.49 7.52
N PRO A 70 -18.97 -4.53 6.23
CA PRO A 70 -19.97 -4.48 5.16
C PRO A 70 -20.70 -5.81 4.94
N ARG A 71 -20.14 -6.91 5.45
CA ARG A 71 -20.65 -8.28 5.31
C ARG A 71 -20.48 -9.06 6.62
N MET A 72 -21.45 -9.89 6.96
CA MET A 72 -21.52 -10.65 8.21
C MET A 72 -21.63 -12.16 7.96
N MET A 73 -21.42 -12.94 9.03
CA MET A 73 -21.24 -14.41 9.04
C MET A 73 -19.94 -14.86 8.36
N HIS A 74 -19.64 -16.17 8.43
CA HIS A 74 -18.41 -16.75 7.87
C HIS A 74 -18.40 -16.76 6.34
N ASN A 75 -19.56 -16.63 5.69
CA ASN A 75 -19.70 -16.61 4.24
C ASN A 75 -19.96 -15.21 3.65
N GLY A 76 -20.22 -14.19 4.47
CA GLY A 76 -20.42 -12.81 4.01
C GLY A 76 -21.77 -12.53 3.31
N ASP A 77 -22.77 -13.40 3.47
CA ASP A 77 -24.06 -13.30 2.77
C ASP A 77 -24.97 -12.19 3.31
N PHE A 78 -24.75 -11.77 4.56
CA PHE A 78 -25.56 -10.76 5.23
C PHE A 78 -24.91 -9.40 5.09
N THR A 79 -25.60 -8.44 4.47
CA THR A 79 -25.08 -7.08 4.22
C THR A 79 -25.66 -6.03 5.18
N THR A 80 -26.65 -6.38 6.01
CA THR A 80 -27.26 -5.46 6.98
C THR A 80 -27.52 -6.16 8.30
N MET A 81 -27.44 -5.41 9.41
CA MET A 81 -27.72 -5.95 10.74
C MET A 81 -29.17 -6.41 10.85
N GLN A 82 -30.10 -5.75 10.15
CA GLN A 82 -31.49 -6.18 10.07
C GLN A 82 -31.62 -7.63 9.57
N ARG A 83 -30.92 -7.99 8.49
CA ARG A 83 -30.95 -9.37 7.97
C ARG A 83 -30.35 -10.39 8.95
N VAL A 84 -29.40 -9.98 9.79
CA VAL A 84 -28.85 -10.84 10.86
C VAL A 84 -29.91 -11.11 11.92
N PHE A 85 -30.66 -10.08 12.33
CA PHE A 85 -31.77 -10.25 13.26
C PHE A 85 -32.90 -11.07 12.66
N ASP A 86 -33.25 -10.83 11.39
CA ASP A 86 -34.23 -11.65 10.66
C ASP A 86 -33.81 -13.12 10.61
N PHE A 87 -32.52 -13.42 10.44
CA PHE A 87 -32.03 -14.80 10.47
C PHE A 87 -32.21 -15.47 11.85
N TYR A 88 -32.04 -14.72 12.94
CA TYR A 88 -32.26 -15.27 14.29
C TYR A 88 -33.73 -15.31 14.71
N ALA A 89 -34.54 -14.34 14.26
CA ALA A 89 -35.95 -14.16 14.63
C ALA A 89 -36.91 -14.91 13.71
N HIS A 90 -36.73 -14.81 12.40
CA HIS A 90 -37.60 -15.36 11.36
C HIS A 90 -37.04 -16.67 10.82
N ARG A 91 -36.70 -17.60 11.72
CA ARG A 91 -36.33 -18.98 11.33
C ARG A 91 -37.48 -19.79 10.71
N ASN A 92 -38.63 -19.17 10.36
CA ASN A 92 -39.76 -19.70 9.57
C ASN A 92 -40.02 -21.23 9.68
N GLY A 93 -39.87 -21.82 10.87
CA GLY A 93 -39.98 -23.26 11.07
C GLY A 93 -38.94 -24.14 10.35
N GLN A 94 -37.93 -23.58 9.68
CA GLN A 94 -36.89 -24.32 8.96
C GLN A 94 -35.52 -23.65 9.12
N ILE A 95 -34.67 -24.27 9.92
CA ILE A 95 -33.22 -24.05 9.86
C ILE A 95 -32.79 -24.41 8.42
N PRO A 96 -32.17 -23.49 7.65
CA PRO A 96 -31.81 -23.76 6.25
C PRO A 96 -30.95 -25.02 6.12
N PHE A 97 -30.02 -25.21 7.06
CA PHE A 97 -29.11 -26.36 7.09
C PHE A 97 -29.01 -26.95 8.50
N GLN A 98 -29.61 -28.13 8.70
CA GLN A 98 -29.79 -28.75 10.03
C GLN A 98 -28.63 -29.62 10.52
N GLY A 99 -27.66 -29.93 9.66
CA GLY A 99 -26.55 -30.80 10.06
C GLY A 99 -25.74 -30.17 11.20
N ASN A 100 -25.47 -30.95 12.26
CA ASN A 100 -24.66 -30.58 13.44
C ASN A 100 -24.93 -29.16 13.98
N ILE A 101 -26.19 -28.71 13.99
CA ILE A 101 -26.54 -27.40 14.54
C ILE A 101 -26.39 -27.41 16.06
N ASP A 102 -25.95 -26.28 16.64
CA ASP A 102 -25.92 -26.12 18.09
C ASP A 102 -27.38 -26.12 18.63
N PRO A 103 -27.70 -26.96 19.64
CA PRO A 103 -29.05 -27.09 20.18
C PRO A 103 -29.70 -25.78 20.63
N LEU A 104 -28.90 -24.75 20.97
CA LEU A 104 -29.41 -23.41 21.30
C LEU A 104 -30.20 -22.76 20.16
N PHE A 105 -30.05 -23.23 18.92
CA PHE A 105 -30.72 -22.69 17.74
C PHE A 105 -31.87 -23.56 17.23
N ASN A 106 -32.35 -24.51 18.03
CA ASN A 106 -33.54 -25.31 17.73
C ASN A 106 -34.85 -24.50 17.80
N ALA A 107 -34.83 -23.33 18.45
CA ALA A 107 -35.96 -22.41 18.52
C ALA A 107 -35.56 -21.02 17.97
N PRO A 108 -36.50 -20.26 17.38
CA PRO A 108 -36.25 -18.86 17.02
C PRO A 108 -35.97 -18.01 18.26
N ILE A 109 -35.11 -17.00 18.11
CA ILE A 109 -34.88 -16.04 19.17
C ILE A 109 -35.92 -14.92 19.02
N ALA A 110 -36.85 -14.83 19.99
CA ALA A 110 -37.87 -13.80 19.99
C ALA A 110 -37.31 -12.46 20.51
N PHE A 111 -37.62 -11.37 19.81
CA PHE A 111 -37.31 -10.01 20.24
C PHE A 111 -38.54 -9.11 20.04
N PRO A 112 -38.87 -8.22 20.99
CA PRO A 112 -39.86 -7.18 20.74
C PRO A 112 -39.36 -6.23 19.63
N PRO A 113 -40.16 -5.90 18.60
CA PRO A 113 -39.70 -5.07 17.47
C PRO A 113 -39.14 -3.70 17.88
N GLN A 114 -39.68 -3.12 18.95
CA GLN A 114 -39.22 -1.83 19.50
C GLN A 114 -37.83 -1.92 20.16
N GLN A 115 -37.44 -3.09 20.64
CA GLN A 115 -36.17 -3.32 21.33
C GLN A 115 -35.06 -3.73 20.36
N GLU A 116 -35.40 -4.38 19.26
CA GLU A 116 -34.47 -4.77 18.20
C GLU A 116 -33.67 -3.57 17.67
N GLN A 117 -34.37 -2.48 17.33
CA GLN A 117 -33.72 -1.29 16.77
C GLN A 117 -32.80 -0.58 17.77
N ALA A 118 -33.01 -0.76 19.08
CA ALA A 118 -32.08 -0.26 20.09
C ALA A 118 -30.81 -1.12 20.16
N ILE A 119 -30.95 -2.45 20.05
CA ILE A 119 -29.79 -3.36 19.97
C ILE A 119 -28.99 -3.09 18.69
N ILE A 120 -29.64 -2.91 17.54
CA ILE A 120 -28.96 -2.60 16.28
C ILE A 120 -28.15 -1.31 16.39
N ASP A 121 -28.71 -0.25 16.97
CA ASP A 121 -27.98 1.00 17.22
C ASP A 121 -26.77 0.78 18.16
N PHE A 122 -26.96 0.00 19.23
CA PHE A 122 -25.86 -0.38 20.12
C PHE A 122 -24.75 -1.14 19.37
N LEU A 123 -25.07 -2.17 18.58
CA LEU A 123 -24.09 -2.98 17.86
C LEU A 123 -23.36 -2.17 16.77
N ASN A 124 -24.09 -1.37 16.00
CA ASN A 124 -23.50 -0.63 14.88
C ASN A 124 -22.66 0.56 15.36
N ASN A 125 -23.10 1.27 16.40
CA ASN A 125 -22.54 2.56 16.75
C ASN A 125 -21.82 2.56 18.09
N ALA A 126 -22.36 1.88 19.11
CA ALA A 126 -21.78 1.92 20.45
C ALA A 126 -20.59 0.96 20.64
N LEU A 127 -20.47 -0.07 19.80
CA LEU A 127 -19.34 -1.01 19.79
C LEU A 127 -18.22 -0.63 18.82
N THR A 128 -18.33 0.52 18.14
CA THR A 128 -17.35 1.01 17.18
C THR A 128 -16.31 1.88 17.88
N ASP A 129 -15.04 1.47 17.81
CA ASP A 129 -13.91 2.28 18.28
C ASP A 129 -13.69 3.46 17.31
N PRO A 130 -13.81 4.72 17.77
CA PRO A 130 -13.61 5.88 16.92
C PRO A 130 -12.24 5.92 16.24
N ARG A 131 -11.20 5.33 16.84
CA ARG A 131 -9.87 5.29 16.23
C ARG A 131 -9.84 4.35 15.04
N VAL A 132 -10.51 3.20 15.12
CA VAL A 132 -10.64 2.27 14.00
C VAL A 132 -11.47 2.89 12.89
N ALA A 133 -12.61 3.51 13.24
CA ALA A 133 -13.49 4.15 12.27
C ALA A 133 -12.82 5.32 11.51
N ASN A 134 -11.93 6.05 12.19
CA ASN A 134 -11.23 7.20 11.62
C ASN A 134 -9.80 6.87 11.14
N GLU A 135 -9.41 5.59 11.08
CA GLU A 135 -8.04 5.14 10.72
C GLU A 135 -6.96 5.91 11.50
N GLN A 136 -7.16 6.12 12.80
CA GLN A 136 -6.21 6.79 13.69
C GLN A 136 -5.25 5.78 14.30
N PHE A 137 -4.01 6.22 14.55
CA PHE A 137 -2.98 5.43 15.22
C PHE A 137 -3.52 4.70 16.48
N PRO A 138 -3.28 3.39 16.65
CA PRO A 138 -2.41 2.51 15.85
C PRO A 138 -3.15 1.72 14.74
N PHE A 139 -4.36 2.14 14.36
CA PHE A 139 -5.19 1.49 13.34
C PHE A 139 -5.18 2.26 12.00
N ASP A 140 -4.24 3.18 11.85
CA ASP A 140 -3.97 3.85 10.59
C ASP A 140 -3.42 2.85 9.57
N ARG A 141 -3.89 2.97 8.32
CA ARG A 141 -3.34 2.18 7.22
C ARG A 141 -2.08 2.87 6.68
N PRO A 142 -1.12 2.11 6.13
CA PRO A 142 -0.02 2.69 5.39
C PRO A 142 -0.54 3.58 4.26
N VAL A 143 0.01 4.79 4.14
CA VAL A 143 -0.27 5.69 3.02
C VAL A 143 0.54 5.20 1.82
N LEU A 144 -0.15 4.85 0.73
CA LEU A 144 0.53 4.47 -0.51
C LEU A 144 1.31 5.67 -1.07
N HIS A 145 2.41 5.43 -1.77
CA HIS A 145 3.21 6.50 -2.37
C HIS A 145 2.36 7.47 -3.23
N GLN A 146 1.42 6.92 -4.00
CA GLN A 146 0.48 7.68 -4.84
C GLN A 146 -0.53 8.52 -4.06
N GLN A 147 -0.74 8.24 -2.77
CA GLN A 147 -1.70 8.94 -1.90
C GLN A 147 -1.03 10.08 -1.11
N LYS A 148 0.26 10.34 -1.33
CA LYS A 148 0.96 11.45 -0.68
C LYS A 148 0.44 12.79 -1.20
N ALA A 149 0.10 13.70 -0.29
CA ALA A 149 -0.38 15.04 -0.61
C ALA A 149 0.63 15.89 -1.41
N GLN A 150 1.92 15.54 -1.32
CA GLN A 150 3.00 16.12 -2.11
C GLN A 150 3.75 14.94 -2.77
N PRO A 151 3.41 14.57 -4.01
CA PRO A 151 4.12 13.51 -4.72
C PRO A 151 5.56 13.96 -4.98
N ASN A 152 6.47 12.99 -4.97
CA ASN A 152 7.85 13.22 -5.34
C ASN A 152 8.28 12.02 -6.19
N PRO A 153 8.45 12.19 -7.51
CA PRO A 153 8.49 13.46 -8.28
C PRO A 153 7.19 14.28 -8.36
N LEU A 154 7.31 15.61 -8.45
CA LEU A 154 6.21 16.59 -8.56
C LEU A 154 6.11 17.15 -9.98
N ASN A 155 4.95 17.04 -10.63
CA ASN A 155 4.71 17.64 -11.94
C ASN A 155 4.46 19.16 -11.81
N LEU A 156 5.25 19.97 -12.51
CA LEU A 156 5.15 21.44 -12.52
C LEU A 156 4.33 21.99 -13.69
N GLY A 157 3.84 21.12 -14.58
CA GLY A 157 3.15 21.50 -15.81
C GLY A 157 4.10 21.97 -16.91
N GLY A 158 3.54 22.76 -17.85
CA GLY A 158 4.24 23.17 -19.07
C GLY A 158 4.16 22.11 -20.16
N GLY A 159 5.21 22.04 -20.98
CA GLY A 159 5.29 21.15 -22.13
C GLY A 159 4.91 21.82 -23.44
N ARG A 160 5.40 21.22 -24.53
CA ARG A 160 5.28 21.73 -25.89
C ARG A 160 4.63 20.66 -26.77
N PRO A 161 3.46 20.95 -27.36
CA PRO A 161 2.79 20.02 -28.24
C PRO A 161 3.62 19.59 -29.44
N GLY A 162 3.45 18.33 -29.84
CA GLY A 162 3.97 17.78 -31.09
C GLY A 162 2.93 17.75 -32.22
N SER A 163 3.18 16.89 -33.20
CA SER A 163 2.30 16.58 -34.34
C SER A 163 0.91 16.07 -33.92
N SER A 164 0.74 15.59 -32.69
CA SER A 164 -0.56 15.20 -32.12
C SER A 164 -1.41 16.39 -31.64
N GLY A 165 -0.82 17.59 -31.55
CA GLY A 165 -1.45 18.75 -30.91
C GLY A 165 -1.49 18.66 -29.38
N GLN A 166 -0.86 17.65 -28.77
CA GLN A 166 -0.71 17.52 -27.33
C GLN A 166 0.77 17.36 -26.93
N PRO A 167 1.20 17.83 -25.75
CA PRO A 167 2.53 17.53 -25.23
C PRO A 167 2.64 16.04 -24.89
N PRO A 168 3.82 15.41 -25.11
CA PRO A 168 4.06 14.07 -24.59
C PRO A 168 3.97 14.04 -23.06
N VAL A 169 3.63 12.88 -22.52
CA VAL A 169 3.41 12.68 -21.07
C VAL A 169 4.66 12.08 -20.45
N ILE A 170 5.14 12.72 -19.39
CA ILE A 170 6.18 12.17 -18.51
C ILE A 170 5.53 11.40 -17.37
N ILE A 171 5.98 10.17 -17.16
CA ILE A 171 5.53 9.30 -16.07
C ILE A 171 6.68 9.18 -15.07
N ALA A 172 6.47 9.66 -13.85
CA ALA A 172 7.50 9.78 -12.83
C ALA A 172 6.94 9.36 -11.46
N ASP A 173 6.66 8.07 -11.29
CA ASP A 173 6.00 7.52 -10.09
C ASP A 173 6.95 6.78 -9.15
N ARG A 174 8.22 6.58 -9.56
CA ARG A 174 9.20 5.90 -8.72
C ARG A 174 9.82 6.88 -7.72
N PRO A 175 9.95 6.49 -6.44
CA PRO A 175 10.53 7.37 -5.43
C PRO A 175 12.02 7.63 -5.74
N PRO A 176 12.46 8.91 -5.77
CA PRO A 176 13.85 9.27 -6.06
C PRO A 176 14.73 9.19 -4.81
N TYR A 177 14.80 8.01 -4.19
CA TYR A 177 15.70 7.81 -3.06
C TYR A 177 17.14 7.55 -3.54
N LEU A 178 18.14 7.95 -2.75
CA LEU A 178 19.55 7.74 -3.07
C LEU A 178 19.89 6.24 -3.20
N GLY A 179 20.65 5.89 -4.24
CA GLY A 179 20.96 4.49 -4.58
C GLY A 179 19.81 3.73 -5.25
N ASN A 180 18.74 4.41 -5.69
CA ASN A 180 17.70 3.79 -6.50
C ASN A 180 18.22 3.53 -7.93
N GLN A 181 18.84 2.36 -8.12
CA GLN A 181 19.34 1.87 -9.42
C GLN A 181 18.23 1.62 -10.45
N TRP A 182 16.97 1.58 -10.00
CA TRP A 182 15.80 1.41 -10.86
C TRP A 182 14.98 2.70 -10.97
N PHE A 183 15.54 3.87 -10.66
CA PHE A 183 14.83 5.11 -10.96
C PHE A 183 14.72 5.25 -12.49
N GLN A 184 13.48 5.37 -12.95
CA GLN A 184 13.13 5.40 -14.38
C GLN A 184 12.08 6.47 -14.60
N LEU A 185 12.19 7.14 -15.74
CA LEU A 185 11.18 8.05 -16.24
C LEU A 185 10.53 7.41 -17.47
N GLY A 186 9.21 7.28 -17.43
CA GLY A 186 8.42 6.87 -18.59
C GLY A 186 8.11 8.07 -19.48
N LEU A 187 7.97 7.78 -20.76
CA LEU A 187 7.44 8.66 -21.80
C LEU A 187 6.22 7.97 -22.39
N ASP A 188 5.14 8.70 -22.57
CA ASP A 188 3.94 8.27 -23.27
C ASP A 188 3.37 9.42 -24.12
N ALA A 189 2.38 9.14 -24.96
CA ALA A 189 1.73 10.10 -25.84
C ALA A 189 2.68 10.86 -26.78
N ALA A 190 3.81 10.24 -27.14
CA ALA A 190 4.82 10.82 -28.04
C ALA A 190 4.58 10.41 -29.50
N LEU A 191 5.27 11.07 -30.43
CA LEU A 191 5.36 10.64 -31.83
C LEU A 191 6.19 9.35 -31.90
N ALA A 192 5.60 8.26 -32.40
CA ALA A 192 6.28 6.97 -32.49
C ALA A 192 7.35 6.95 -33.59
N ASP A 193 8.28 5.98 -33.49
CA ASP A 193 9.40 5.76 -34.41
C ASP A 193 10.37 6.96 -34.50
N THR A 194 10.51 7.69 -33.39
CA THR A 194 11.40 8.85 -33.24
C THR A 194 12.45 8.60 -32.16
N GLN A 195 13.39 9.53 -31.99
CA GLN A 195 14.28 9.57 -30.83
C GLN A 195 13.77 10.56 -29.79
N ALA A 196 14.10 10.28 -28.54
CA ALA A 196 13.83 11.17 -27.42
C ALA A 196 15.01 11.23 -26.45
N TRP A 197 15.10 12.33 -25.71
CA TRP A 197 16.08 12.54 -24.66
C TRP A 197 15.39 12.99 -23.38
N ILE A 198 16.00 12.67 -22.24
CA ILE A 198 15.64 13.29 -20.96
C ILE A 198 16.64 14.42 -20.74
N ALA A 199 16.14 15.65 -20.76
CA ALA A 199 16.87 16.79 -20.25
C ALA A 199 16.83 16.79 -18.72
N VAL A 200 17.96 17.08 -18.08
CA VAL A 200 18.14 17.15 -16.63
C VAL A 200 18.80 18.49 -16.29
N SER A 201 18.28 19.17 -15.27
CA SER A 201 18.78 20.47 -14.81
C SER A 201 18.73 20.59 -13.29
N ALA A 202 19.74 21.18 -12.66
CA ALA A 202 19.70 21.63 -11.26
C ALA A 202 18.98 22.98 -11.11
N SER A 203 18.92 23.75 -12.19
CA SER A 203 18.23 25.05 -12.24
C SER A 203 16.73 24.90 -12.54
N PRO A 204 15.85 25.72 -11.93
CA PRO A 204 14.41 25.70 -12.21
C PRO A 204 14.08 25.96 -13.69
N PRO A 205 12.96 25.40 -14.20
CA PRO A 205 12.52 25.67 -15.56
C PRO A 205 12.14 27.15 -15.74
N GLN A 206 12.37 27.65 -16.96
CA GLN A 206 11.89 28.97 -17.39
C GLN A 206 10.80 28.76 -18.43
N ASN A 207 9.63 29.37 -18.20
CA ASN A 207 8.46 29.25 -19.10
C ASN A 207 8.05 27.79 -19.41
N GLY A 208 8.20 26.88 -18.45
CA GLY A 208 7.81 25.47 -18.61
C GLY A 208 8.82 24.61 -19.40
N GLU A 209 10.03 25.12 -19.63
CA GLU A 209 11.12 24.38 -20.27
C GLU A 209 12.39 24.45 -19.42
N ILE A 210 13.19 23.38 -19.43
CA ILE A 210 14.48 23.35 -18.75
C ILE A 210 15.61 23.72 -19.71
N ASN A 211 16.57 24.49 -19.20
CA ASN A 211 17.88 24.61 -19.83
C ASN A 211 18.73 23.45 -19.30
N ALA A 212 19.05 22.47 -20.15
CA ALA A 212 19.62 21.20 -19.71
C ALA A 212 21.09 21.36 -19.30
N ASP A 213 21.42 20.92 -18.09
CA ASP A 213 22.82 20.70 -17.67
C ASP A 213 23.33 19.38 -18.27
N GLN A 214 22.43 18.41 -18.45
CA GLN A 214 22.71 17.08 -18.98
C GLN A 214 21.56 16.60 -19.87
N LEU A 215 21.89 15.87 -20.94
CA LEU A 215 20.94 15.17 -21.79
C LEU A 215 21.22 13.66 -21.70
N LEU A 216 20.21 12.88 -21.34
CA LEU A 216 20.27 11.41 -21.32
C LEU A 216 19.58 10.88 -22.58
N GLY A 217 20.22 9.94 -23.27
CA GLY A 217 19.71 9.33 -24.50
C GLY A 217 20.74 9.32 -25.63
N PRO A 218 20.32 9.10 -26.88
CA PRO A 218 18.92 9.00 -27.33
C PRO A 218 18.23 7.70 -26.87
N PHE A 219 16.92 7.79 -26.70
CA PHE A 219 16.01 6.67 -26.45
C PHE A 219 15.05 6.54 -27.63
N THR A 220 14.89 5.33 -28.16
CA THR A 220 13.95 5.07 -29.24
C THR A 220 12.52 5.05 -28.70
N VAL A 221 11.67 5.91 -29.27
CA VAL A 221 10.23 5.96 -28.99
C VAL A 221 9.55 4.86 -29.81
N ARG A 222 9.07 3.82 -29.13
CA ARG A 222 8.38 2.69 -29.75
C ARG A 222 6.88 2.97 -29.82
N GLY A 223 6.16 2.28 -30.70
CA GLY A 223 4.70 2.38 -30.79
C GLY A 223 4.27 2.68 -32.21
N SER A 224 3.16 3.40 -32.37
CA SER A 224 2.67 3.82 -33.69
C SER A 224 1.89 5.12 -33.64
N GLY A 225 1.92 5.90 -34.73
CA GLY A 225 1.13 7.12 -34.87
C GLY A 225 1.69 8.32 -34.12
N THR A 226 0.91 9.41 -34.11
CA THR A 226 1.35 10.73 -33.61
C THR A 226 1.28 10.90 -32.09
N ALA A 227 0.55 10.03 -31.39
CA ALA A 227 0.39 10.06 -29.94
C ALA A 227 0.41 8.65 -29.31
N GLY A 228 0.87 7.63 -30.04
CA GLY A 228 0.95 6.25 -29.53
C GLY A 228 2.37 5.82 -29.19
N GLY A 229 3.32 6.76 -29.18
CA GLY A 229 4.72 6.54 -28.88
C GLY A 229 4.99 6.51 -27.38
N PHE A 230 5.79 5.55 -26.95
CA PHE A 230 6.25 5.40 -25.57
C PHE A 230 7.74 5.03 -25.49
N ALA A 231 8.37 5.41 -24.39
CA ALA A 231 9.75 5.04 -24.07
C ALA A 231 9.96 4.97 -22.56
N THR A 232 11.09 4.43 -22.14
CA THR A 232 11.53 4.47 -20.74
C THR A 232 13.00 4.79 -20.72
N GLY A 233 13.36 5.90 -20.07
CA GLY A 233 14.75 6.28 -19.87
C GLY A 233 15.18 5.89 -18.46
N PRO A 234 16.20 5.02 -18.31
CA PRO A 234 16.84 4.82 -17.02
C PRO A 234 17.57 6.10 -16.60
N ASN A 235 17.40 6.47 -15.33
CA ASN A 235 18.20 7.53 -14.71
C ASN A 235 18.58 7.07 -13.30
N PRO A 236 19.53 6.13 -13.16
CA PRO A 236 19.91 5.62 -11.85
C PRO A 236 20.32 6.78 -10.94
N ILE A 237 19.88 6.74 -9.69
CA ILE A 237 20.26 7.74 -8.69
C ILE A 237 21.43 7.17 -7.90
N ASP A 238 22.57 7.86 -7.97
CA ASP A 238 23.76 7.48 -7.24
C ASP A 238 23.52 7.44 -5.73
N LEU A 239 24.24 6.55 -5.06
CA LEU A 239 24.24 6.47 -3.60
C LEU A 239 25.27 7.45 -3.04
N ASP A 240 24.99 8.74 -3.15
CA ASP A 240 25.85 9.81 -2.64
C ASP A 240 25.08 10.67 -1.62
N PRO A 241 25.41 10.61 -0.31
CA PRO A 241 24.76 11.41 0.73
C PRO A 241 24.75 12.92 0.43
N ALA A 242 25.71 13.45 -0.34
CA ALA A 242 25.73 14.86 -0.73
C ALA A 242 24.54 15.26 -1.62
N LEU A 243 23.85 14.28 -2.23
CA LEU A 243 22.67 14.49 -3.04
C LEU A 243 21.38 14.61 -2.23
N ASP A 244 21.38 14.32 -0.93
CA ASP A 244 20.16 14.40 -0.11
C ASP A 244 19.58 15.83 -0.12
N GLY A 245 18.27 15.92 -0.30
CA GLY A 245 17.54 17.17 -0.41
C GLY A 245 17.79 17.97 -1.70
N GLN A 246 18.75 17.56 -2.54
CA GLN A 246 18.99 18.24 -3.80
C GLN A 246 17.82 18.08 -4.76
N VAL A 247 17.56 19.12 -5.55
CA VAL A 247 16.49 19.14 -6.54
C VAL A 247 17.08 18.95 -7.93
N ARG A 248 16.40 18.15 -8.74
CA ARG A 248 16.61 18.03 -10.19
C ARG A 248 15.29 18.24 -10.91
N TYR A 249 15.36 18.94 -12.04
CA TYR A 249 14.25 19.14 -12.95
C TYR A 249 14.49 18.28 -14.17
N MET A 250 13.46 17.54 -14.60
CA MET A 250 13.57 16.62 -15.73
C MET A 250 12.43 16.85 -16.72
N GLN A 251 12.74 16.74 -18.01
CA GLN A 251 11.78 16.93 -19.10
C GLN A 251 12.15 16.02 -20.28
N TRP A 252 11.16 15.34 -20.86
CA TRP A 252 11.36 14.64 -22.12
C TRP A 252 11.37 15.62 -23.29
N ILE A 253 12.31 15.43 -24.19
CA ILE A 253 12.40 16.09 -25.49
C ILE A 253 12.27 15.00 -26.55
N VAL A 254 11.29 15.10 -27.43
CA VAL A 254 11.01 14.12 -28.48
C VAL A 254 11.22 14.79 -29.84
N GLU A 255 11.93 14.13 -30.75
CA GLU A 255 12.02 14.58 -32.14
C GLU A 255 10.63 14.57 -32.79
N ASP A 256 10.19 15.72 -33.26
CA ASP A 256 8.90 15.85 -33.92
C ASP A 256 8.94 17.02 -34.90
N ALA A 257 9.09 16.71 -36.18
CA ALA A 257 9.21 17.72 -37.23
C ALA A 257 7.97 18.62 -37.37
N GLY A 258 6.80 18.20 -36.85
CA GLY A 258 5.58 19.00 -36.81
C GLY A 258 5.49 19.90 -35.58
N ALA A 259 6.39 19.77 -34.62
CA ALA A 259 6.47 20.62 -33.43
C ALA A 259 7.29 21.89 -33.69
N GLN A 260 7.13 22.88 -32.82
CA GLN A 260 7.99 24.06 -32.82
C GLN A 260 9.45 23.65 -32.59
N ASP A 261 10.36 24.21 -33.39
CA ASP A 261 11.80 23.89 -33.42
C ASP A 261 12.11 22.40 -33.66
N GLY A 262 11.17 21.65 -34.25
CA GLY A 262 11.33 20.22 -34.55
C GLY A 262 11.31 19.31 -33.33
N GLN A 263 10.81 19.79 -32.18
CA GLN A 263 10.84 19.06 -30.92
C GLN A 263 9.56 19.24 -30.10
N ALA A 264 8.91 18.14 -29.73
CA ALA A 264 7.87 18.13 -28.72
C ALA A 264 8.50 17.97 -27.32
N LYS A 265 7.92 18.56 -26.28
CA LYS A 265 8.45 18.50 -24.91
C LYS A 265 7.38 18.12 -23.90
N SER A 266 7.71 17.26 -22.94
CA SER A 266 6.76 16.92 -21.88
C SER A 266 6.59 18.06 -20.89
N ALA A 267 5.65 17.93 -19.95
CA ALA A 267 5.70 18.71 -18.72
C ALA A 267 7.04 18.52 -17.98
N VAL A 268 7.40 19.48 -17.14
CA VAL A 268 8.60 19.40 -16.29
C VAL A 268 8.23 18.72 -14.97
N VAL A 269 9.04 17.75 -14.55
CA VAL A 269 8.95 17.17 -13.21
C VAL A 269 10.07 17.69 -12.33
N ARG A 270 9.73 18.06 -11.10
CA ARG A 270 10.65 18.36 -10.01
C ARG A 270 10.87 17.10 -9.19
N VAL A 271 12.11 16.66 -9.15
CA VAL A 271 12.58 15.48 -8.41
C VAL A 271 13.39 15.99 -7.23
N THR A 272 12.93 15.77 -6.01
CA THR A 272 13.75 16.02 -4.81
C THR A 272 14.39 14.71 -4.39
N LEU A 273 15.71 14.61 -4.48
CA LEU A 273 16.43 13.44 -4.03
C LEU A 273 16.35 13.35 -2.50
N PHE A 274 16.18 12.15 -1.97
CA PHE A 274 16.06 11.97 -0.52
C PHE A 274 16.64 10.64 -0.03
N CYS A 275 16.98 10.58 1.25
CA CYS A 275 17.41 9.35 1.87
C CYS A 275 16.23 8.42 2.23
N GLY A 276 16.28 7.17 1.77
CA GLY A 276 15.27 6.16 2.08
C GLY A 276 15.20 5.90 3.60
N ASN A 277 14.00 5.67 4.14
CA ASN A 277 13.76 5.41 5.58
C ASN A 277 14.31 6.47 6.57
N GLY A 278 14.65 7.69 6.12
CA GLY A 278 15.09 8.78 6.99
C GLY A 278 16.56 8.73 7.42
N GLN A 279 17.36 7.82 6.83
CA GLN A 279 18.81 7.81 7.00
C GLN A 279 19.49 7.63 5.64
N CYS A 280 20.44 8.50 5.33
CA CYS A 280 21.30 8.32 4.17
C CYS A 280 22.17 7.10 4.45
N PHE A 281 22.09 6.08 3.60
CA PHE A 281 22.95 4.92 3.75
C PHE A 281 24.39 5.40 3.52
N CYS A 282 25.13 5.52 4.59
CA CYS A 282 26.56 5.72 4.56
C CYS A 282 27.19 4.36 4.30
N THR A 283 27.69 4.12 3.09
CA THR A 283 28.34 2.84 2.76
C THR A 283 29.59 2.58 3.60
N ALA A 284 30.16 3.63 4.19
CA ALA A 284 31.27 3.54 5.14
C ALA A 284 30.84 3.31 6.60
N ASP A 285 29.55 3.38 6.94
CA ASP A 285 28.98 2.91 8.22
C ASP A 285 28.49 1.48 7.98
N PHE A 286 29.47 0.59 7.86
CA PHE A 286 29.26 -0.80 7.46
C PHE A 286 28.52 -1.58 8.56
N ASN A 287 28.75 -1.24 9.82
CA ASN A 287 28.10 -1.90 10.96
C ASN A 287 26.73 -1.28 11.31
N ARG A 288 26.36 -0.15 10.68
CA ARG A 288 25.08 0.57 10.81
C ARG A 288 24.86 1.13 12.22
N ASP A 289 25.92 1.59 12.87
CA ASP A 289 25.88 2.21 14.19
C ASP A 289 25.78 3.74 14.15
N THR A 290 25.64 4.32 12.96
CA THR A 290 25.58 5.76 12.67
C THR A 290 26.89 6.52 12.82
N THR A 291 28.01 5.82 13.03
CA THR A 291 29.33 6.43 13.13
C THR A 291 30.32 5.74 12.20
N VAL A 292 31.03 6.53 11.39
CA VAL A 292 32.10 6.01 10.53
C VAL A 292 33.38 5.90 11.35
N ASN A 293 33.75 4.68 11.72
CA ASN A 293 34.91 4.40 12.57
C ASN A 293 35.63 3.08 12.18
N THR A 294 36.75 2.76 12.82
CA THR A 294 37.59 1.63 12.39
C THR A 294 36.87 0.28 12.43
N LEU A 295 35.77 0.15 13.16
CA LEU A 295 34.92 -1.04 13.15
C LEU A 295 34.26 -1.27 11.78
N ASP A 296 33.97 -0.21 11.04
CA ASP A 296 33.39 -0.32 9.70
C ASP A 296 34.39 -0.84 8.68
N VAL A 297 35.63 -0.35 8.77
CA VAL A 297 36.74 -0.86 7.94
C VAL A 297 36.95 -2.34 8.20
N LEU A 298 36.93 -2.75 9.48
CA LEU A 298 37.05 -4.17 9.85
C LEU A 298 35.86 -4.98 9.34
N GLY A 299 34.63 -4.45 9.44
CA GLY A 299 33.42 -5.06 8.90
C GLY A 299 33.51 -5.29 7.40
N PHE A 300 33.85 -4.24 6.65
CA PHE A 300 34.01 -4.30 5.19
C PHE A 300 35.10 -5.30 4.78
N LEU A 301 36.28 -5.25 5.41
CA LEU A 301 37.37 -6.18 5.07
C LEU A 301 37.01 -7.65 5.37
N ASN A 302 36.25 -7.91 6.43
CA ASN A 302 35.75 -9.26 6.72
C ASN A 302 34.77 -9.74 5.63
N ALA A 303 33.83 -8.90 5.23
CA ALA A 303 32.89 -9.22 4.15
C ALA A 303 33.60 -9.41 2.80
N TRP A 304 34.55 -8.53 2.48
CA TRP A 304 35.37 -8.57 1.27
C TRP A 304 36.19 -9.85 1.17
N THR A 305 36.90 -10.20 2.25
CA THR A 305 37.71 -11.44 2.30
C THR A 305 36.85 -12.70 2.27
N ALA A 306 35.64 -12.65 2.80
CA ALA A 306 34.66 -13.72 2.70
C ALA A 306 33.96 -13.79 1.32
N GLY A 307 34.12 -12.77 0.46
CA GLY A 307 33.44 -12.67 -0.83
C GLY A 307 31.92 -12.57 -0.70
N THR A 308 31.40 -12.02 0.41
CA THR A 308 29.96 -11.88 0.62
C THR A 308 29.44 -10.67 -0.14
N LEU A 309 28.17 -10.73 -0.58
CA LEU A 309 27.50 -9.59 -1.21
C LEU A 309 27.29 -8.40 -0.26
N GLU A 310 27.67 -8.51 1.01
CA GLU A 310 27.71 -7.35 1.91
C GLU A 310 28.84 -6.39 1.53
N ALA A 311 29.90 -6.88 0.88
CA ALA A 311 30.99 -6.07 0.35
C ALA A 311 30.72 -5.53 -1.07
N ASP A 312 29.57 -5.82 -1.67
CA ASP A 312 29.10 -5.23 -2.93
C ASP A 312 28.53 -3.83 -2.64
N THR A 313 29.42 -2.87 -2.47
CA THR A 313 29.09 -1.51 -2.03
C THR A 313 28.43 -0.72 -3.15
N ASP A 314 28.81 -0.98 -4.41
CA ASP A 314 28.22 -0.32 -5.58
C ASP A 314 26.89 -0.99 -6.03
N ARG A 315 26.58 -2.15 -5.45
CA ARG A 315 25.35 -2.94 -5.64
C ARG A 315 25.16 -3.42 -7.08
N ASN A 316 26.26 -3.67 -7.80
CA ASN A 316 26.22 -4.20 -9.16
C ASN A 316 26.03 -5.73 -9.21
N GLY A 317 26.01 -6.40 -8.05
CA GLY A 317 25.86 -7.85 -7.91
C GLY A 317 27.18 -8.62 -7.92
N THR A 318 28.32 -7.94 -7.94
CA THR A 318 29.67 -8.54 -7.96
C THR A 318 30.60 -7.82 -6.99
N VAL A 319 31.35 -8.59 -6.21
CA VAL A 319 32.35 -8.06 -5.28
C VAL A 319 33.69 -7.99 -6.00
N ASN A 320 34.16 -6.77 -6.30
CA ASN A 320 35.38 -6.50 -7.04
C ASN A 320 36.05 -5.19 -6.56
N THR A 321 37.23 -4.85 -7.11
CA THR A 321 38.03 -3.73 -6.58
C THR A 321 37.34 -2.37 -6.64
N LEU A 322 36.29 -2.22 -7.46
CA LEU A 322 35.47 -1.01 -7.49
C LEU A 322 34.72 -0.80 -6.17
N ASP A 323 34.31 -1.88 -5.51
CA ASP A 323 33.64 -1.82 -4.21
C ASP A 323 34.56 -1.28 -3.12
N VAL A 324 35.82 -1.70 -3.15
CA VAL A 324 36.86 -1.21 -2.23
C VAL A 324 37.09 0.29 -2.45
N LEU A 325 37.19 0.72 -3.71
CA LEU A 325 37.37 2.14 -4.03
C LEU A 325 36.18 2.97 -3.57
N GLN A 326 34.96 2.47 -3.78
CA GLN A 326 33.75 3.16 -3.35
C GLN A 326 33.67 3.25 -1.82
N PHE A 327 33.94 2.15 -1.10
CA PHE A 327 34.00 2.15 0.36
C PHE A 327 35.00 3.19 0.88
N LEU A 328 36.22 3.21 0.34
CA LEU A 328 37.26 4.16 0.76
C LEU A 328 36.91 5.62 0.44
N ASN A 329 36.21 5.87 -0.67
CA ASN A 329 35.71 7.21 -0.99
C ASN A 329 34.69 7.69 0.04
N HIS A 330 33.73 6.85 0.41
CA HIS A 330 32.74 7.18 1.46
C HIS A 330 33.39 7.32 2.84
N TRP A 331 34.36 6.46 3.15
CA TRP A 331 35.12 6.51 4.41
C TRP A 331 35.86 7.84 4.56
N ASN A 332 36.58 8.26 3.52
CA ASN A 332 37.31 9.53 3.53
C ASN A 332 36.38 10.75 3.57
N ALA A 333 35.17 10.62 3.04
CA ALA A 333 34.15 11.66 3.13
C ALA A 333 33.53 11.77 4.54
N GLY A 334 33.68 10.75 5.40
CA GLY A 334 33.15 10.72 6.77
C GLY A 334 31.64 10.52 6.87
N CYS A 335 30.94 10.46 5.74
CA CYS A 335 29.48 10.52 5.60
C CYS A 335 28.85 11.75 6.30
#